data_AF-A0A565ATK3-F1
#
_entry.id   AF-A0A565ATK3-F1
#
_cell.length_a   1.000
_cell.length_b   1.000
_cell.length_c   1.000
_cell.angle_alpha   90.00
_cell.angle_beta   90.00
_cell.angle_gamma   90.00
#
_symmetry.space_group_name_H-M   'P 1'
#
loop_
_entity.id
_entity.type
_entity.pdbx_description
1 polymer ?
#
loop_
_entity_poly.entity_id
_entity_poly.type
_entity_poly.pdbx_seq_one_letter_code
_entity_poly.pdbx_strand_id
1 'polypeptide(L)'
;MAISHVQPLLLLLASLFFLPVLCAIKFQYCNDIGYDFANITGVSFSPNGDDTKIVIFGNASRSLIAGDVGVCFFIGASESLGGCLYSLDKVANVLPIEPDTSFVLTLKEVPFNEELLYTPKKQRLV
;
A
#
# COMPACT_ATOMS: atom_id res chain seq x y z
N MET A 1 -41.54 -9.84 27.37
CA MET A 1 -41.11 -8.96 26.27
C MET A 1 -40.19 -9.78 25.37
N ALA A 2 -40.65 -10.13 24.17
CA ALA A 2 -39.81 -10.83 23.20
C ALA A 2 -39.13 -9.76 22.33
N ILE A 3 -37.84 -9.52 22.58
CA ILE A 3 -37.03 -8.72 21.66
C ILE A 3 -36.91 -9.52 20.36
N SER A 4 -37.40 -8.94 19.27
CA SER A 4 -37.25 -9.55 17.94
C SER A 4 -35.76 -9.59 17.59
N HIS A 5 -35.24 -10.79 17.36
CA HIS A 5 -33.84 -11.05 16.98
C HIS A 5 -33.42 -10.36 15.67
N VAL A 6 -34.38 -9.81 14.91
CA VAL A 6 -34.16 -9.12 13.62
C VAL A 6 -33.61 -7.71 13.82
N GLN A 7 -33.94 -7.05 14.92
CA GLN A 7 -33.56 -5.66 15.20
C GLN A 7 -32.05 -5.44 15.38
N PRO A 8 -31.30 -6.27 16.14
CA PRO A 8 -29.84 -6.12 16.23
C PRO A 8 -29.11 -6.46 14.93
N LEU A 9 -29.65 -7.37 14.10
CA LEU A 9 -29.04 -7.72 12.80
C LEU A 9 -29.12 -6.54 11.82
N LEU A 10 -30.25 -5.85 11.76
CA LEU A 10 -30.43 -4.67 10.91
C LEU A 10 -29.53 -3.49 11.34
N LEU A 11 -29.31 -3.32 12.63
CA LEU A 11 -28.38 -2.32 13.17
C LEU A 11 -26.92 -2.64 12.81
N LEU A 12 -26.52 -3.91 12.84
CA LEU A 12 -25.19 -4.37 12.40
C LEU A 12 -25.00 -4.14 10.89
N LEU A 13 -26.01 -4.48 10.08
CA LEU A 13 -25.98 -4.22 8.64
C LEU A 13 -25.90 -2.72 8.36
N ALA A 14 -26.67 -1.89 9.05
CA ALA A 14 -26.60 -0.45 8.91
C ALA A 14 -25.21 0.10 9.29
N SER A 15 -24.59 -0.38 10.36
CA SER A 15 -23.24 0.08 10.75
C SER A 15 -22.17 -0.29 9.72
N LEU A 16 -22.30 -1.43 9.04
CA LEU A 16 -21.43 -1.82 7.92
C LEU A 16 -21.52 -0.85 6.73
N PHE A 17 -22.69 -0.25 6.47
CA PHE A 17 -22.87 0.76 5.40
C PHE A 17 -22.40 2.16 5.81
N PHE A 18 -22.30 2.45 7.12
CA PHE A 18 -21.73 3.69 7.64
C PHE A 18 -20.23 3.58 7.96
N LEU A 19 -19.60 2.43 7.70
CA LEU A 19 -18.15 2.35 7.72
C LEU A 19 -17.62 3.35 6.68
N PRO A 20 -16.73 4.28 7.08
CA PRO A 20 -16.08 5.14 6.11
C PRO A 20 -15.50 4.25 5.03
N VAL A 21 -15.87 4.48 3.77
CA VAL A 21 -15.32 3.78 2.62
C VAL A 21 -13.81 3.87 2.76
N LEU A 22 -13.20 2.76 3.19
CA LEU A 22 -11.78 2.68 3.45
C LEU A 22 -11.11 3.16 2.16
N CYS A 23 -10.43 4.31 2.20
CA CYS A 23 -9.60 4.83 1.12
C CYS A 23 -8.42 3.88 0.93
N ALA A 24 -8.72 2.68 0.44
CA ALA A 24 -7.75 1.66 0.13
C ALA A 24 -7.04 2.11 -1.15
N ILE A 25 -5.72 2.18 -1.06
CA ILE A 25 -4.90 2.44 -2.22
C ILE A 25 -5.04 1.26 -3.16
N LYS A 26 -5.43 1.54 -4.41
CA LYS A 26 -5.41 0.53 -5.46
C LYS A 26 -3.94 0.22 -5.76
N PHE A 27 -3.55 -1.04 -5.56
CA PHE A 27 -2.24 -1.53 -5.99
C PHE A 27 -2.46 -2.70 -6.96
N GLN A 28 -1.57 -2.82 -7.92
CA GLN A 28 -1.54 -3.93 -8.86
C GLN A 28 -0.09 -4.19 -9.28
N TYR A 29 0.16 -5.38 -9.79
CA TYR A 29 1.44 -5.68 -10.41
C TYR A 29 1.58 -4.98 -11.76
N CYS A 30 2.77 -4.46 -12.06
CA CYS A 30 3.03 -3.79 -13.33
C CYS A 30 2.97 -4.74 -14.53
N ASN A 31 3.16 -6.04 -14.31
CA ASN A 31 3.06 -7.09 -15.32
C ASN A 31 1.71 -7.83 -15.29
N ASP A 32 0.74 -7.37 -14.49
CA ASP A 32 -0.58 -7.97 -14.25
C ASP A 32 -0.61 -9.42 -13.72
N ILE A 33 0.53 -10.10 -13.64
CA ILE A 33 0.66 -11.52 -13.30
C ILE A 33 1.28 -11.70 -11.90
N GLY A 34 2.14 -10.77 -11.48
CA GLY A 34 2.92 -10.88 -10.26
C GLY A 34 4.27 -11.56 -10.45
N TYR A 35 4.85 -12.04 -9.36
CA TYR A 35 6.20 -12.61 -9.35
C TYR A 35 6.22 -13.97 -8.62
N ASP A 36 7.14 -14.85 -9.01
CA ASP A 36 7.23 -16.22 -8.50
C ASP A 36 7.95 -16.34 -7.15
N PHE A 37 8.56 -15.25 -6.66
CA PHE A 37 9.27 -15.21 -5.38
C PHE A 37 8.36 -14.83 -4.19
N ALA A 38 7.32 -14.04 -4.44
CA ALA A 38 6.39 -13.60 -3.40
C ALA A 38 5.06 -13.10 -3.98
N ASN A 39 4.00 -13.32 -3.22
CA ASN A 39 2.69 -12.75 -3.46
C ASN A 39 2.48 -11.54 -2.54
N ILE A 40 2.19 -10.37 -3.11
CA ILE A 40 1.96 -9.11 -2.39
C ILE A 40 0.47 -9.02 -2.12
N THR A 41 0.12 -8.99 -0.84
CA THR A 41 -1.27 -9.01 -0.36
C THR A 41 -1.79 -7.62 -0.03
N GLY A 42 -0.90 -6.65 0.16
CA GLY A 42 -1.29 -5.29 0.46
C GLY A 42 -0.14 -4.30 0.43
N VAL A 43 -0.51 -3.03 0.20
CA VAL A 43 0.37 -1.88 0.39
C VAL A 43 -0.39 -0.86 1.21
N SER A 44 0.24 -0.34 2.26
CA SER A 44 -0.28 0.79 3.01
C SER A 44 0.69 1.97 2.96
N PHE A 45 0.13 3.16 3.03
CA PHE A 45 0.84 4.42 2.96
C PHE A 45 0.36 5.28 4.13
N SER A 46 1.30 5.86 4.87
CA SER A 46 1.01 6.80 5.94
C SER A 46 1.90 8.02 5.74
N PRO A 47 1.35 9.15 5.30
CA PRO A 47 2.10 10.41 5.30
C PRO A 47 2.31 10.85 6.75
N ASN A 48 3.49 11.36 7.06
CA ASN A 48 3.82 11.92 8.37
C ASN A 48 4.67 13.20 8.19
N GLY A 49 4.01 14.28 7.77
CA GLY A 49 4.69 15.51 7.38
C GLY A 49 5.62 15.25 6.19
N ASP A 50 6.89 15.61 6.34
CA ASP A 50 7.91 15.48 5.28
C ASP A 50 8.33 14.02 5.01
N ASP A 51 8.04 13.10 5.95
CA ASP A 51 8.39 11.69 5.84
C ASP A 51 7.17 10.83 5.56
N THR A 52 7.20 10.11 4.46
CA THR A 52 6.20 9.08 4.19
C THR A 52 6.69 7.71 4.60
N LYS A 53 5.79 6.95 5.24
CA LYS A 53 5.98 5.52 5.53
C LYS A 53 5.17 4.69 4.55
N ILE A 54 5.84 3.76 3.87
CA ILE A 54 5.20 2.73 3.03
C ILE A 54 5.40 1.38 3.70
N VAL A 55 4.33 0.60 3.83
CA VAL A 55 4.38 -0.77 4.35
C VAL A 55 3.86 -1.72 3.29
N ILE A 56 4.66 -2.74 2.97
CA ILE A 56 4.33 -3.77 2.00
C ILE A 56 4.08 -5.07 2.75
N PHE A 57 2.94 -5.68 2.48
CA PHE A 57 2.54 -6.97 3.04
C PHE A 57 2.57 -8.03 1.96
N GLY A 58 3.09 -9.21 2.29
CA GLY A 58 3.11 -10.31 1.35
C GLY A 58 3.40 -11.66 1.98
N ASN A 59 3.35 -12.68 1.14
CA ASN A 59 3.67 -14.05 1.45
C ASN A 59 4.83 -14.48 0.56
N ALA A 60 5.90 -14.98 1.15
CA ALA A 60 7.05 -15.47 0.42
C ALA A 60 6.73 -16.84 -0.17
N SER A 61 6.94 -17.02 -1.47
CA SER A 61 6.87 -18.34 -2.12
C SER A 61 8.25 -19.00 -2.22
N ARG A 62 9.31 -18.21 -2.00
CA ARG A 62 10.71 -18.65 -1.98
C ARG A 62 11.45 -17.93 -0.86
N SER A 63 12.63 -18.44 -0.50
CA SER A 63 13.48 -17.78 0.48
C SER A 63 14.00 -16.44 -0.07
N LEU A 64 13.79 -15.35 0.66
CA LEU A 64 14.31 -14.03 0.32
C LEU A 64 15.47 -13.69 1.27
N ILE A 65 16.68 -13.66 0.72
CA ILE A 65 17.92 -13.52 1.50
C ILE A 65 18.53 -12.12 1.33
N ALA A 66 18.48 -11.61 0.12
CA ALA A 66 19.02 -10.30 -0.25
C ALA A 66 18.24 -9.74 -1.45
N GLY A 67 18.38 -8.44 -1.68
CA GLY A 67 17.75 -7.73 -2.79
C GLY A 67 17.49 -6.28 -2.42
N ASP A 68 16.90 -5.54 -3.34
CA ASP A 68 16.52 -4.15 -3.13
C ASP A 68 15.03 -3.93 -3.41
N VAL A 69 14.45 -3.00 -2.68
CA VAL A 69 13.07 -2.53 -2.83
C VAL A 69 13.13 -1.10 -3.33
N GLY A 70 12.70 -0.90 -4.58
CA GLY A 70 12.65 0.41 -5.22
C GLY A 70 11.26 1.04 -5.11
N VAL A 71 11.22 2.34 -4.83
CA VAL A 71 10.01 3.18 -4.91
C VAL A 71 10.25 4.25 -5.96
N CYS A 72 9.39 4.33 -6.96
CA CYS A 72 9.46 5.33 -8.03
C CYS A 72 8.18 6.17 -8.06
N PHE A 73 8.35 7.48 -8.16
CA PHE A 73 7.24 8.44 -8.23
C PHE A 73 7.02 8.92 -9.66
N PHE A 74 5.76 8.97 -10.07
CA PHE A 74 5.36 9.44 -11.39
C PHE A 74 4.16 10.37 -11.29
N ILE A 75 4.15 11.44 -12.09
CA ILE A 75 2.94 12.20 -12.42
C ILE A 75 2.47 11.77 -13.81
N GLY A 76 1.22 11.33 -13.88
CA GLY A 76 0.65 10.80 -15.12
C GLY A 76 1.42 9.59 -15.62
N ALA A 77 1.57 9.48 -16.94
CA ALA A 77 2.12 8.29 -17.58
C ALA A 77 3.64 8.30 -17.78
N SER A 78 4.33 9.43 -17.56
CA SER A 78 5.70 9.56 -18.10
C SER A 78 6.65 10.50 -17.35
N GLU A 79 6.17 11.34 -16.42
CA GLU A 79 7.06 12.25 -15.71
C GLU A 79 7.51 11.62 -14.39
N SER A 80 8.74 11.09 -14.37
CA SER A 80 9.34 10.60 -13.13
C SER A 80 9.78 11.77 -12.26
N LEU A 81 9.36 11.74 -11.00
CA LEU A 81 9.70 12.75 -10.00
C LEU A 81 10.90 12.36 -9.15
N GLY A 82 11.43 11.16 -9.36
CA GLY A 82 12.47 10.56 -8.55
C GLY A 82 12.02 9.28 -7.87
N GLY A 83 12.83 8.82 -6.92
CA GLY A 83 12.61 7.56 -6.24
C GLY A 83 13.71 7.23 -5.24
N CYS A 84 13.50 6.15 -4.50
CA CYS A 84 14.43 5.65 -3.49
C CYS A 84 14.63 4.15 -3.67
N LEU A 85 15.81 3.69 -3.28
CA LEU A 85 16.17 2.28 -3.26
C LEU A 85 16.54 1.89 -1.84
N TYR A 86 15.94 0.81 -1.34
CA TYR A 86 16.18 0.31 0.00
C TYR A 86 16.66 -1.13 -0.08
N SER A 87 17.78 -1.46 0.56
CA SER A 87 18.20 -2.84 0.66
C SER A 87 17.26 -3.63 1.58
N LEU A 88 16.98 -4.88 1.23
CA LEU A 88 15.99 -5.73 1.89
C LEU A 88 16.27 -5.90 3.39
N ASP A 89 17.55 -5.92 3.79
CA ASP A 89 18.01 -6.00 5.19
C ASP A 89 17.66 -4.79 6.04
N LYS A 90 17.42 -3.63 5.41
CA LYS A 90 17.01 -2.41 6.10
C LYS A 90 15.50 -2.33 6.32
N VAL A 91 14.72 -2.97 5.46
CA VAL A 91 13.26 -2.82 5.43
C VAL A 91 12.53 -4.05 5.95
N ALA A 92 13.15 -5.23 5.90
CA ALA A 92 12.62 -6.46 6.49
C ALA A 92 12.95 -6.53 7.99
N ASN A 93 12.00 -6.99 8.80
CA ASN A 93 12.23 -7.20 10.23
C ASN A 93 13.07 -8.46 10.52
N VAL A 94 12.99 -9.45 9.64
CA VAL A 94 13.65 -10.75 9.77
C VAL A 94 14.25 -11.11 8.41
N LEU A 95 15.50 -11.56 8.42
CA LEU A 95 16.15 -12.17 7.28
C LEU A 95 16.90 -13.45 7.71
N PRO A 96 16.90 -14.50 6.87
CA PRO A 96 16.15 -14.62 5.61
C PRO A 96 14.63 -14.70 5.85
N ILE A 97 13.83 -14.26 4.86
CA ILE A 97 12.38 -14.51 4.88
C ILE A 97 12.18 -15.92 4.34
N GLU A 98 11.67 -16.81 5.19
CA GLU A 98 11.48 -18.21 4.83
C GLU A 98 10.31 -18.42 3.84
N PRO A 99 10.37 -19.45 2.98
CA PRO A 99 9.24 -19.82 2.13
C PRO A 99 7.96 -20.06 2.94
N ASP A 100 6.81 -19.79 2.32
CA ASP A 100 5.47 -19.97 2.87
C ASP A 100 5.18 -19.15 4.15
N THR A 101 6.01 -18.15 4.44
CA THR A 101 5.79 -17.21 5.56
C THR A 101 5.25 -15.88 5.09
N SER A 102 4.46 -15.23 5.95
CA SER A 102 4.05 -13.84 5.74
C SER A 102 5.16 -12.89 6.17
N PHE A 103 5.37 -11.84 5.41
CA PHE A 103 6.37 -10.82 5.71
C PHE A 103 5.78 -9.41 5.64
N VAL A 104 6.47 -8.49 6.30
CA VAL A 104 6.17 -7.07 6.30
C VAL A 104 7.46 -6.32 6.00
N LEU A 105 7.46 -5.52 4.94
CA LEU A 105 8.55 -4.61 4.61
C LEU A 105 8.13 -3.20 4.98
N THR A 106 8.95 -2.51 5.76
CA THR A 106 8.67 -1.14 6.20
C THR A 106 9.70 -0.18 5.62
N LEU A 107 9.24 0.66 4.70
CA LEU A 107 10.04 1.73 4.09
C LEU A 107 9.73 3.03 4.86
N LYS A 108 10.78 3.70 5.32
CA LYS A 108 10.72 4.98 6.04
C LYS A 108 11.45 6.05 5.24
N GLU A 109 11.21 7.31 5.59
CA GLU A 109 11.88 8.46 4.94
C GLU A 109 11.68 8.43 3.42
N VAL A 110 10.50 8.00 3.00
CA VAL A 110 10.16 8.02 1.57
C VAL A 110 9.87 9.49 1.23
N PRO A 111 10.65 10.13 0.33
CA PRO A 111 10.53 11.55 0.04
C PRO A 111 9.26 11.78 -0.76
N PHE A 112 8.17 12.04 -0.06
CA PHE A 112 6.91 12.42 -0.67
C PHE A 112 6.75 13.92 -0.48
N ASN A 113 7.11 14.69 -1.51
CA ASN A 113 6.97 16.13 -1.45
C ASN A 113 5.47 16.49 -1.55
N GLU A 114 4.91 17.16 -0.55
CA GLU A 114 3.49 17.57 -0.54
C GLU A 114 3.14 18.53 -1.69
N GLU A 115 4.14 19.16 -2.34
CA GLU A 115 3.95 19.97 -3.56
C GLU A 115 3.43 19.18 -4.78
N LEU A 116 3.43 17.84 -4.71
CA LEU A 116 2.83 16.97 -5.71
C LEU A 116 1.29 16.88 -5.59
N LEU A 117 0.70 17.60 -4.64
CA LEU A 117 -0.75 17.86 -4.60
C LEU A 117 -1.18 18.58 -5.88
N TYR A 118 -1.58 17.78 -6.85
CA TYR A 118 -2.36 18.10 -8.04
C TYR A 118 -2.99 19.50 -8.01
N THR A 119 -2.37 20.46 -8.70
CA THR A 119 -3.07 21.66 -9.15
C THR A 119 -3.91 21.25 -10.35
N PRO A 120 -5.26 21.20 -10.27
CA PRO A 120 -6.07 20.94 -11.45
C PRO A 120 -5.72 21.99 -12.50
N LYS A 121 -5.23 21.55 -13.67
CA LYS A 121 -5.13 22.44 -14.84
C LYS A 121 -6.53 23.01 -15.06
N LYS A 122 -6.66 24.32 -14.81
CA LYS A 122 -7.86 25.10 -15.08
C LYS A 122 -8.24 24.83 -16.53
N GLN A 123 -9.28 24.02 -16.77
CA GLN A 123 -9.79 23.78 -18.11
C GLN A 123 -10.21 25.14 -18.67
N ARG A 124 -9.47 25.59 -19.69
CA ARG A 124 -9.85 26.74 -20.49
C ARG A 124 -11.04 26.26 -21.33
N LEU A 125 -12.25 26.60 -20.88
CA LEU A 125 -13.44 26.54 -21.73
C LEU A 125 -13.14 27.38 -22.97
N VAL A 126 -13.06 26.70 -24.12
CA VAL A 126 -13.09 27.33 -25.45
C VAL A 126 -14.53 27.44 -25.86
#